data_AF-A0A954U659-F1
#
_entry.id   AF-A0A954U659-F1
#
_cell.length_a   1.000
_cell.length_b   1.000
_cell.length_c   1.000
_cell.angle_alpha   90.00
_cell.angle_beta   90.00
_cell.angle_gamma   90.00
#
_symmetry.space_group_name_H-M   'P 1'
#
loop_
_entity.id
_entity.type
_entity.pdbx_description
1 polymer ?
#
loop_
_entity_poly.entity_id
_entity_poly.type
_entity_poly.pdbx_seq_one_letter_code
_entity_poly.pdbx_strand_id
1 'polypeptide(L)'
;LPPRLGVIGAGPIGCEMAQAFARFGSQVTLIENEHGVLTREDRDAAEIVQRSLERDGVRLLCCGRKLEVSRSEPGIRLQLESHDQTHDVTVDQLLVATGRAANVERLNLSAVGVVCDQHGVVVNDRLQTTNPRIYAAGDVCSRYKFTHAADFMARIVVQNALFLGRRKVSRLVIPWCTYTSPELARVGMIESEAADQQIEVETFTQEFRDIDRAVLAGEDDGFARIHVRRGSDKVVGATIVGSHAGEMISEICLAMTNNVGLKKISAAIHPYPTQTEAIRKLGDQYNRTRLTPTVQWMFEKWLRWTR
;
A
#
# COMPACT_ATOMS: atom_id res chain seq x y z
N LEU A 1 6.54 -29.09 -1.18
CA LEU A 1 5.82 -28.03 -0.44
C LEU A 1 5.28 -28.64 0.85
N PRO A 2 5.22 -27.90 1.98
CA PRO A 2 4.59 -28.42 3.19
C PRO A 2 3.10 -28.69 2.91
N PRO A 3 2.56 -29.89 3.20
CA PRO A 3 1.15 -30.18 2.95
C PRO A 3 0.20 -29.20 3.65
N ARG A 4 0.52 -28.81 4.88
CA ARG A 4 -0.19 -27.80 5.68
C ARG A 4 0.77 -26.70 6.11
N LEU A 5 0.45 -25.46 5.78
CA LEU A 5 1.23 -24.28 6.15
C LEU A 5 0.40 -23.36 7.04
N GLY A 6 0.92 -23.04 8.23
CA GLY A 6 0.44 -21.90 9.02
C GLY A 6 1.20 -20.65 8.64
N VAL A 7 0.52 -19.52 8.48
CA VAL A 7 1.12 -18.20 8.28
C VAL A 7 0.61 -17.27 9.38
N ILE A 8 1.51 -16.67 10.16
CA ILE A 8 1.16 -15.70 11.20
C ILE A 8 1.48 -14.28 10.70
N GLY A 9 0.45 -13.43 10.64
CA GLY A 9 0.48 -12.07 10.13
C GLY A 9 -0.05 -11.99 8.70
N ALA A 10 -1.11 -11.22 8.49
CA ALA A 10 -1.77 -10.94 7.21
C ALA A 10 -1.41 -9.55 6.65
N GLY A 11 -0.17 -9.13 6.89
CA GLY A 11 0.47 -8.04 6.15
C GLY A 11 0.91 -8.48 4.74
N PRO A 12 1.60 -7.60 3.98
CA PRO A 12 1.95 -7.86 2.58
C PRO A 12 2.66 -9.20 2.34
N ILE A 13 3.72 -9.48 3.10
CA ILE A 13 4.49 -10.73 3.01
C ILE A 13 3.62 -11.94 3.32
N GLY A 14 2.78 -11.85 4.35
CA GLY A 14 1.89 -12.94 4.76
C GLY A 14 0.87 -13.29 3.67
N CYS A 15 0.24 -12.28 3.08
CA CYS A 15 -0.72 -12.45 1.99
C CYS A 15 -0.08 -13.03 0.73
N GLU A 16 1.07 -12.48 0.30
CA GLU A 16 1.81 -12.96 -0.87
C GLU A 16 2.21 -14.42 -0.73
N MET A 17 2.80 -14.79 0.43
CA MET A 17 3.22 -16.16 0.68
C MET A 17 2.01 -17.09 0.85
N ALA A 18 0.96 -16.67 1.54
CA ALA A 18 -0.24 -17.48 1.69
C ALA A 18 -0.87 -17.82 0.33
N GLN A 19 -1.01 -16.84 -0.55
CA GLN A 19 -1.58 -17.07 -1.88
C GLN A 19 -0.69 -17.96 -2.74
N ALA A 20 0.63 -17.72 -2.74
CA ALA A 20 1.57 -18.51 -3.53
C ALA A 20 1.54 -19.99 -3.11
N PHE A 21 1.64 -20.27 -1.81
CA PHE A 21 1.63 -21.65 -1.32
C PHE A 21 0.28 -22.34 -1.53
N ALA A 22 -0.84 -21.62 -1.42
CA ALA A 22 -2.17 -22.17 -1.69
C ALA A 22 -2.32 -22.55 -3.18
N ARG A 23 -1.93 -21.67 -4.10
CA ARG A 23 -1.94 -21.94 -5.55
C ARG A 23 -1.01 -23.08 -5.97
N PHE A 24 0.09 -23.29 -5.24
CA PHE A 24 0.96 -24.44 -5.46
C PHE A 24 0.49 -25.73 -4.75
N GLY A 25 -0.67 -25.71 -4.08
CA GLY A 25 -1.35 -26.90 -3.55
C GLY A 25 -1.17 -27.17 -2.05
N SER A 26 -0.63 -26.22 -1.28
CA SER A 26 -0.56 -26.35 0.19
C SER A 26 -1.90 -25.96 0.81
N GLN A 27 -2.32 -26.63 1.90
CA GLN A 27 -3.43 -26.16 2.72
C GLN A 27 -2.92 -25.03 3.63
N VAL A 28 -3.34 -23.79 3.37
CA VAL A 28 -2.82 -22.62 4.08
C VAL A 28 -3.84 -22.13 5.10
N THR A 29 -3.39 -21.94 6.36
CA THR A 29 -4.14 -21.19 7.38
C THR A 29 -3.39 -19.88 7.67
N LEU A 30 -4.01 -18.75 7.31
CA LEU A 30 -3.49 -17.41 7.56
C LEU A 30 -4.12 -16.86 8.84
N ILE A 31 -3.30 -16.42 9.79
CA ILE A 31 -3.72 -15.98 11.12
C ILE A 31 -3.39 -14.50 11.28
N GLU A 32 -4.37 -13.70 11.67
CA GLU A 32 -4.24 -12.27 11.93
C GLU A 32 -4.95 -11.90 13.25
N ASN A 33 -4.35 -11.01 14.04
CA ASN A 33 -4.95 -10.53 15.28
C ASN A 33 -6.00 -9.42 15.04
N GLU A 34 -5.83 -8.66 13.98
CA GLU A 34 -6.78 -7.64 13.51
C GLU A 34 -7.84 -8.23 12.57
N HIS A 35 -8.83 -7.42 12.19
CA HIS A 35 -9.93 -7.86 11.34
C HIS A 35 -9.55 -7.85 9.85
N GLY A 36 -9.61 -9.01 9.19
CA GLY A 36 -9.28 -9.22 7.78
C GLY A 36 -7.78 -9.24 7.49
N VAL A 37 -7.39 -8.78 6.30
CA VAL A 37 -6.00 -8.73 5.81
C VAL A 37 -5.61 -7.29 5.47
N LEU A 38 -4.30 -7.03 5.32
CA LEU A 38 -3.76 -5.75 4.85
C LEU A 38 -4.40 -4.54 5.56
N THR A 39 -4.48 -4.60 6.89
CA THR A 39 -5.30 -3.71 7.74
C THR A 39 -4.90 -2.23 7.72
N ARG A 40 -3.74 -1.93 7.13
CA ARG A 40 -3.25 -0.56 6.90
C ARG A 40 -3.76 0.06 5.61
N GLU A 41 -4.42 -0.71 4.75
CA GLU A 41 -4.94 -0.28 3.46
C GLU A 41 -6.43 0.11 3.54
N ASP A 42 -6.96 0.68 2.45
CA ASP A 42 -8.40 0.88 2.32
C ASP A 42 -9.14 -0.45 2.52
N ARG A 43 -10.15 -0.43 3.40
CA ARG A 43 -10.83 -1.67 3.84
C ARG A 43 -11.47 -2.43 2.67
N ASP A 44 -12.12 -1.71 1.77
CA ASP A 44 -12.77 -2.29 0.60
C ASP A 44 -11.78 -2.82 -0.44
N ALA A 45 -10.61 -2.20 -0.58
CA ALA A 45 -9.51 -2.75 -1.38
C ALA A 45 -8.94 -4.03 -0.77
N ALA A 46 -8.70 -4.04 0.54
CA ALA A 46 -8.21 -5.21 1.26
C ALA A 46 -9.20 -6.38 1.22
N GLU A 47 -10.50 -6.11 1.22
CA GLU A 47 -11.55 -7.14 1.10
C GLU A 47 -11.56 -7.83 -0.27
N ILE A 48 -11.24 -7.10 -1.36
CA ILE A 48 -11.05 -7.73 -2.68
C ILE A 48 -9.90 -8.73 -2.64
N VAL A 49 -8.76 -8.33 -2.05
CA VAL A 49 -7.62 -9.23 -1.86
C VAL A 49 -8.00 -10.42 -0.97
N GLN A 50 -8.71 -10.18 0.14
CA GLN A 50 -9.17 -11.21 1.05
C GLN A 50 -10.02 -12.27 0.34
N ARG A 51 -11.04 -11.85 -0.43
CA ARG A 51 -11.89 -12.78 -1.20
C ARG A 51 -11.07 -13.57 -2.21
N SER A 52 -10.05 -12.96 -2.83
CA SER A 52 -9.17 -13.67 -3.75
C SER A 52 -8.31 -14.72 -3.04
N LEU A 53 -7.78 -14.42 -1.86
CA LEU A 53 -7.03 -15.37 -1.03
C LEU A 53 -7.92 -16.57 -0.65
N GLU A 54 -9.14 -16.30 -0.20
CA GLU A 54 -10.11 -17.34 0.19
C GLU A 54 -10.49 -18.22 -1.01
N ARG A 55 -10.73 -17.61 -2.19
CA ARG A 55 -10.98 -18.32 -3.45
C ARG A 55 -9.81 -19.23 -3.85
N ASP A 56 -8.58 -18.81 -3.59
CA ASP A 56 -7.38 -19.60 -3.85
C ASP A 56 -7.12 -20.70 -2.80
N GLY A 57 -7.99 -20.84 -1.80
CA GLY A 57 -7.94 -21.90 -0.79
C GLY A 57 -7.23 -21.52 0.51
N VAL A 58 -6.94 -20.22 0.74
CA VAL A 58 -6.41 -19.74 2.02
C VAL A 58 -7.54 -19.67 3.05
N ARG A 59 -7.39 -20.39 4.16
CA ARG A 59 -8.27 -20.24 5.33
C ARG A 59 -7.80 -19.08 6.19
N LEU A 60 -8.57 -17.99 6.24
CA LEU A 60 -8.28 -16.87 7.12
C LEU A 60 -8.89 -17.08 8.52
N LEU A 61 -8.07 -16.90 9.55
CA LEU A 61 -8.47 -16.79 10.95
C LEU A 61 -8.05 -15.41 11.46
N CYS A 62 -8.93 -14.42 11.28
CA CYS A 62 -8.70 -13.04 11.71
C CYS A 62 -9.37 -12.75 13.06
N CYS A 63 -9.18 -11.54 13.60
CA CYS A 63 -9.59 -11.21 14.98
C CYS A 63 -9.01 -12.20 16.01
N GLY A 64 -7.84 -12.76 15.70
CA GLY A 64 -7.18 -13.82 16.45
C GLY A 64 -6.67 -13.33 17.80
N ARG A 65 -7.02 -14.05 18.86
CA ARG A 65 -6.55 -13.82 20.24
C ARG A 65 -6.01 -15.11 20.83
N LYS A 66 -5.16 -14.96 21.85
CA LYS A 66 -4.59 -16.07 22.63
C LYS A 66 -3.97 -17.16 21.74
N LEU A 67 -3.20 -16.76 20.72
CA LEU A 67 -2.49 -17.70 19.87
C LEU A 67 -1.41 -18.42 20.68
N GLU A 68 -1.58 -19.72 20.89
CA GLU A 68 -0.61 -20.62 21.49
C GLU A 68 -0.02 -21.53 20.42
N VAL A 69 1.31 -21.59 20.37
CA VAL A 69 2.06 -22.42 19.42
C VAL A 69 2.82 -23.48 20.21
N SER A 70 2.57 -24.74 19.90
CA SER A 70 3.20 -25.88 20.56
C SER A 70 3.67 -26.93 19.55
N ARG A 71 4.70 -27.70 19.93
CA ARG A 71 5.11 -28.87 19.15
C ARG A 71 4.07 -29.98 19.34
N SER A 72 3.65 -30.61 18.25
CA SER A 72 2.71 -31.74 18.29
C SER A 72 3.13 -32.75 17.23
N GLU A 73 3.63 -33.92 17.61
CA GLU A 73 4.09 -34.90 16.61
C GLU A 73 2.90 -35.60 15.92
N PRO A 74 2.82 -35.61 14.57
CA PRO A 74 3.68 -34.94 13.59
C PRO A 74 3.22 -33.49 13.27
N GLY A 75 4.08 -32.48 13.51
CA GLY A 75 3.83 -31.07 13.17
C GLY A 75 3.85 -30.06 14.32
N ILE A 76 3.13 -28.96 14.10
CA ILE A 76 3.03 -27.79 14.97
C ILE A 76 1.54 -27.51 15.20
N ARG A 77 1.15 -27.43 16.46
CA ARG A 77 -0.24 -27.16 16.87
C ARG A 77 -0.40 -25.67 17.20
N LEU A 78 -1.42 -25.07 16.60
CA LEU A 78 -1.81 -23.67 16.74
C LEU A 78 -3.20 -23.64 17.38
N GLN A 79 -3.30 -23.15 18.62
CA GLN A 79 -4.57 -22.89 19.28
C GLN A 79 -4.81 -21.40 19.34
N LEU A 80 -6.00 -20.95 18.99
CA LEU A 80 -6.38 -19.53 19.04
C LEU A 80 -7.89 -19.37 19.16
N GLU A 81 -8.31 -18.20 19.64
CA GLU A 81 -9.69 -17.72 19.55
C GLU A 81 -9.79 -16.80 18.32
N SER A 82 -10.72 -17.04 17.41
CA SER A 82 -11.02 -16.14 16.29
C SER A 82 -12.54 -15.97 16.21
N HIS A 83 -13.01 -14.72 16.16
CA HIS A 83 -14.44 -14.39 16.23
C HIS A 83 -15.18 -15.11 17.38
N ASP A 84 -14.56 -15.12 18.57
CA ASP A 84 -15.08 -15.78 19.79
C ASP A 84 -15.27 -17.30 19.66
N GLN A 85 -14.67 -17.94 18.65
CA GLN A 85 -14.63 -19.39 18.48
C GLN A 85 -13.20 -19.91 18.67
N THR A 86 -13.07 -20.99 19.43
CA THR A 86 -11.77 -21.67 19.61
C THR A 86 -11.46 -22.51 18.37
N HIS A 87 -10.27 -22.32 17.81
CA HIS A 87 -9.72 -23.13 16.74
C HIS A 87 -8.46 -23.85 17.23
N ASP A 88 -8.33 -25.10 16.80
CA ASP A 88 -7.17 -25.94 17.02
C ASP A 88 -6.73 -26.49 15.67
N VAL A 89 -5.58 -26.03 15.19
CA VAL A 89 -5.07 -26.28 13.84
C VAL A 89 -3.69 -26.89 13.94
N THR A 90 -3.49 -28.04 13.30
CA THR A 90 -2.15 -28.64 13.16
C THR A 90 -1.61 -28.39 11.76
N VAL A 91 -0.40 -27.85 11.66
CA VAL A 91 0.33 -27.57 10.41
C VAL A 91 1.68 -28.28 10.40
N ASP A 92 2.27 -28.48 9.22
CA ASP A 92 3.57 -29.13 9.06
C ASP A 92 4.73 -28.12 9.16
N GLN A 93 4.48 -26.88 8.72
CA GLN A 93 5.42 -25.77 8.80
C GLN A 93 4.68 -24.49 9.20
N LEU A 94 5.43 -23.57 9.80
CA LEU A 94 4.94 -22.27 10.24
C LEU A 94 5.82 -21.16 9.65
N LEU A 95 5.19 -20.21 8.95
CA LEU A 95 5.80 -18.97 8.49
C LEU A 95 5.35 -17.83 9.41
N VAL A 96 6.31 -17.10 9.98
CA VAL A 96 6.03 -15.93 10.83
C VAL A 96 6.35 -14.66 10.05
N ALA A 97 5.31 -13.91 9.68
CA ALA A 97 5.36 -12.70 8.86
C ALA A 97 4.82 -11.47 9.62
N THR A 98 5.11 -11.36 10.92
CA THR A 98 4.57 -10.32 11.82
C THR A 98 5.33 -8.99 11.79
N GLY A 99 6.35 -8.86 10.93
CA GLY A 99 7.12 -7.64 10.74
C GLY A 99 8.62 -7.88 10.72
N ARG A 100 9.38 -6.79 10.83
CA ARG A 100 10.84 -6.77 10.75
C ARG A 100 11.41 -5.93 11.88
N ALA A 101 12.48 -6.39 12.51
CA ALA A 101 13.27 -5.60 13.47
C ALA A 101 14.50 -4.98 12.78
N ALA A 102 14.99 -3.86 13.32
CA ALA A 102 16.22 -3.22 12.85
C ALA A 102 17.44 -3.96 13.44
N ASN A 103 18.42 -4.31 12.60
CA ASN A 103 19.63 -5.03 13.03
C ASN A 103 20.67 -4.06 13.60
N VAL A 104 20.60 -3.77 14.91
CA VAL A 104 21.40 -2.72 15.57
C VAL A 104 22.26 -3.24 16.72
N GLU A 105 21.99 -4.44 17.22
CA GLU A 105 22.51 -4.98 18.48
C GLU A 105 24.03 -5.16 18.45
N ARG A 106 24.59 -5.46 17.27
CA ARG A 106 26.03 -5.72 17.09
C ARG A 106 26.83 -4.50 16.64
N LEU A 107 26.20 -3.33 16.53
CA LEU A 107 26.83 -2.12 15.97
C LEU A 107 27.54 -1.25 17.02
N ASN A 108 27.37 -1.54 18.31
CA ASN A 108 27.96 -0.75 19.41
C ASN A 108 27.69 0.76 19.28
N LEU A 109 26.44 1.13 18.94
CA LEU A 109 26.03 2.50 18.59
C LEU A 109 26.30 3.51 19.71
N SER A 110 26.18 3.08 20.97
CA SER A 110 26.42 3.92 22.15
C SER A 110 27.86 4.42 22.22
N ALA A 111 28.85 3.60 21.84
CA ALA A 111 30.26 3.97 21.84
C ALA A 111 30.59 5.10 20.85
N VAL A 112 29.74 5.30 19.82
CA VAL A 112 29.89 6.36 18.83
C VAL A 112 28.82 7.45 18.96
N GLY A 113 28.08 7.48 20.08
CA GLY A 113 27.07 8.51 20.36
C GLY A 113 25.86 8.48 19.42
N VAL A 114 25.48 7.30 18.93
CA VAL A 114 24.28 7.11 18.10
C VAL A 114 23.16 6.53 18.95
N VAL A 115 22.04 7.23 18.99
CA VAL A 115 20.82 6.83 19.68
C VAL A 115 19.99 5.90 18.80
N CYS A 116 19.45 4.85 19.41
CA CYS A 116 18.55 3.87 18.81
C CYS A 116 17.36 3.68 19.75
N ASP A 117 16.17 3.48 19.17
CA ASP A 117 14.95 3.10 19.90
C ASP A 117 14.44 1.73 19.41
N GLN A 118 13.22 1.36 19.84
CA GLN A 118 12.55 0.12 19.44
C GLN A 118 12.23 0.02 17.93
N HIS A 119 12.28 1.13 17.21
CA HIS A 119 12.04 1.22 15.77
C HIS A 119 13.34 1.29 14.96
N GLY A 120 14.48 1.56 15.60
CA GLY A 120 15.81 1.52 15.01
C GLY A 120 16.63 2.77 15.31
N VAL A 121 17.60 3.08 14.45
CA VAL A 121 18.48 4.24 14.59
C VAL A 121 17.67 5.53 14.44
N VAL A 122 17.76 6.40 15.44
CA VAL A 122 17.05 7.68 15.44
C VAL A 122 17.78 8.65 14.51
N VAL A 123 17.06 9.18 13.53
CA VAL A 123 17.58 10.14 12.55
C VAL A 123 16.67 11.36 12.44
N ASN A 124 17.25 12.49 12.03
CA ASN A 124 16.47 13.64 11.61
C ASN A 124 15.96 13.48 10.16
N ASP A 125 15.18 14.45 9.67
CA ASP A 125 14.61 14.45 8.31
C ASP A 125 15.68 14.45 7.18
N ARG A 126 16.95 14.71 7.51
CA ARG A 126 18.10 14.63 6.59
C ARG A 126 18.87 13.31 6.69
N LEU A 127 18.34 12.33 7.42
CA LEU A 127 18.94 11.02 7.68
C LEU A 127 20.24 11.05 8.50
N GLN A 128 20.47 12.16 9.20
CA GLN A 128 21.61 12.31 10.10
C GLN A 128 21.21 11.81 11.50
N THR A 129 22.09 11.02 12.11
CA THR A 129 21.88 10.51 13.47
C THR A 129 22.15 11.59 14.52
N THR A 130 22.06 11.23 15.80
CA THR A 130 22.50 12.06 16.93
C THR A 130 24.00 12.36 16.92
N ASN A 131 24.82 11.54 16.25
CA ASN A 131 26.17 11.91 15.89
C ASN A 131 26.17 12.61 14.52
N PRO A 132 26.60 13.88 14.40
CA PRO A 132 26.53 14.64 13.16
C PRO A 132 27.41 14.10 12.03
N ARG A 133 28.34 13.18 12.31
CA ARG A 133 29.20 12.52 11.32
C ARG A 133 28.64 11.18 10.84
N ILE A 134 27.55 10.70 11.44
CA ILE A 134 26.96 9.40 11.15
C ILE A 134 25.56 9.59 10.60
N TYR A 135 25.27 8.84 9.55
CA TYR A 135 23.98 8.81 8.86
C TYR A 135 23.46 7.38 8.82
N ALA A 136 22.15 7.22 8.69
CA ALA A 136 21.51 5.92 8.51
C ALA A 136 20.44 6.00 7.41
N ALA A 137 20.25 4.92 6.65
CA ALA A 137 19.27 4.85 5.56
C ALA A 137 18.61 3.47 5.51
N GLY A 138 17.41 3.41 4.94
CA GLY A 138 16.63 2.19 4.80
C GLY A 138 16.01 1.70 6.10
N ASP A 139 15.72 0.40 6.15
CA ASP A 139 14.94 -0.26 7.20
C ASP A 139 15.41 -0.01 8.63
N VAL A 140 16.71 0.26 8.81
CA VAL A 140 17.32 0.48 10.12
C VAL A 140 16.82 1.77 10.79
N CYS A 141 16.23 2.71 10.05
CA CYS A 141 15.79 4.02 10.55
C CYS A 141 14.45 4.50 9.96
N SER A 142 13.76 3.64 9.21
CA SER A 142 12.57 4.01 8.43
C SER A 142 11.34 3.20 8.82
N ARG A 143 10.19 3.88 8.87
CA ARG A 143 8.87 3.24 8.91
C ARG A 143 8.53 2.50 7.61
N TYR A 144 9.09 2.95 6.49
CA TYR A 144 8.92 2.36 5.16
C TYR A 144 10.08 1.40 4.89
N LYS A 145 9.84 0.09 5.10
CA LYS A 145 10.84 -0.97 4.97
C LYS A 145 10.80 -1.59 3.57
N PHE A 146 11.03 -0.74 2.57
CA PHE A 146 10.98 -1.10 1.16
C PHE A 146 12.31 -0.82 0.46
N THR A 147 12.67 -1.67 -0.50
CA THR A 147 13.94 -1.59 -1.23
C THR A 147 14.09 -0.25 -1.97
N HIS A 148 13.06 0.20 -2.68
CA HIS A 148 13.08 1.48 -3.41
C HIS A 148 13.14 2.68 -2.47
N ALA A 149 12.51 2.61 -1.30
CA ALA A 149 12.63 3.65 -0.27
C ALA A 149 14.08 3.72 0.25
N ALA A 150 14.69 2.57 0.55
CA ALA A 150 16.07 2.49 1.00
C ALA A 150 17.07 3.05 -0.02
N ASP A 151 16.89 2.78 -1.32
CA ASP A 151 17.71 3.35 -2.39
C ASP A 151 17.65 4.89 -2.42
N PHE A 152 16.44 5.47 -2.41
CA PHE A 152 16.29 6.92 -2.38
C PHE A 152 16.82 7.56 -1.09
N MET A 153 16.66 6.89 0.05
CA MET A 153 17.26 7.32 1.32
C MET A 153 18.79 7.30 1.24
N ALA A 154 19.39 6.27 0.63
CA ALA A 154 20.84 6.22 0.44
C ALA A 154 21.34 7.37 -0.43
N ARG A 155 20.62 7.73 -1.50
CA ARG A 155 20.92 8.92 -2.32
C ARG A 155 20.87 10.21 -1.50
N ILE A 156 19.89 10.35 -0.60
CA ILE A 156 19.79 11.49 0.32
C ILE A 156 20.99 11.53 1.27
N VAL A 157 21.37 10.39 1.86
CA VAL A 157 22.55 10.28 2.73
C VAL A 157 23.81 10.71 2.00
N VAL A 158 24.07 10.17 0.80
CA VAL A 158 25.25 10.51 0.00
C VAL A 158 25.30 12.02 -0.29
N GLN A 159 24.18 12.62 -0.71
CA GLN A 159 24.11 14.07 -0.97
C GLN A 159 24.35 14.90 0.29
N ASN A 160 23.72 14.54 1.41
CA ASN A 160 23.78 15.30 2.65
C ASN A 160 25.13 15.14 3.36
N ALA A 161 25.75 13.96 3.29
CA ALA A 161 27.01 13.66 3.94
C ALA A 161 28.24 14.18 3.16
N LEU A 162 28.23 14.08 1.83
CA LEU A 162 29.41 14.33 1.00
C LEU A 162 29.36 15.61 0.17
N PHE A 163 28.17 16.18 -0.05
CA PHE A 163 27.97 17.29 -1.00
C PHE A 163 27.23 18.49 -0.40
N LEU A 164 27.30 18.67 0.93
CA LEU A 164 26.61 19.75 1.67
C LEU A 164 25.10 19.82 1.36
N GLY A 165 24.51 18.68 1.00
CA GLY A 165 23.11 18.55 0.66
C GLY A 165 22.19 18.87 1.84
N ARG A 166 20.97 19.29 1.52
CA ARG A 166 19.90 19.53 2.50
C ARG A 166 18.60 18.81 2.11
N ARG A 167 18.74 17.67 1.43
CA ARG A 167 17.60 16.84 1.03
C ARG A 167 16.89 16.27 2.25
N LYS A 168 15.59 16.12 2.13
CA LYS A 168 14.70 15.72 3.21
C LYS A 168 13.91 14.48 2.80
N VAL A 169 13.79 13.51 3.70
CA VAL A 169 13.02 12.28 3.48
C VAL A 169 11.53 12.55 3.44
N SER A 170 11.05 13.53 4.23
CA SER A 170 9.66 14.00 4.20
C SER A 170 9.17 14.50 2.83
N ARG A 171 10.08 14.71 1.86
CA ARG A 171 9.74 15.08 0.48
C ARG A 171 9.62 13.89 -0.46
N LEU A 172 9.96 12.69 -0.02
CA LEU A 172 9.82 11.49 -0.83
C LEU A 172 8.34 11.11 -0.91
N VAL A 173 7.89 10.83 -2.13
CA VAL A 173 6.63 10.15 -2.37
C VAL A 173 6.98 8.68 -2.54
N ILE A 174 6.57 7.86 -1.58
CA ILE A 174 6.92 6.44 -1.52
C ILE A 174 5.67 5.64 -1.89
N PRO A 175 5.60 5.03 -3.07
CA PRO A 175 4.55 4.07 -3.40
C PRO A 175 4.89 2.71 -2.77
N TRP A 176 3.94 1.80 -2.68
CA TRP A 176 4.20 0.40 -2.41
C TRP A 176 3.12 -0.46 -3.07
N CYS A 177 3.42 -1.75 -3.22
CA CYS A 177 2.50 -2.73 -3.78
C CYS A 177 2.62 -4.03 -2.97
N THR A 178 1.47 -4.64 -2.70
CA THR A 178 1.37 -6.04 -2.28
C THR A 178 1.05 -6.86 -3.52
N TYR A 179 1.96 -7.78 -3.86
CA TYR A 179 1.92 -8.54 -5.11
C TYR A 179 1.10 -9.83 -4.99
N THR A 180 -0.07 -9.71 -4.37
CA THR A 180 -1.15 -10.71 -4.51
C THR A 180 -1.76 -10.63 -5.90
N SER A 181 -2.71 -11.51 -6.17
CA SER A 181 -3.52 -11.51 -7.38
C SER A 181 -4.99 -11.43 -6.94
N PRO A 182 -5.68 -10.28 -7.10
CA PRO A 182 -5.16 -9.03 -7.66
C PRO A 182 -4.10 -8.34 -6.79
N GLU A 183 -3.30 -7.46 -7.41
CA GLU A 183 -2.33 -6.63 -6.70
C GLU A 183 -3.05 -5.52 -5.94
N LEU A 184 -2.46 -5.03 -4.84
CA LEU A 184 -2.91 -3.83 -4.14
C LEU A 184 -1.75 -2.86 -4.02
N ALA A 185 -1.83 -1.77 -4.76
CA ALA A 185 -0.84 -0.71 -4.78
C ALA A 185 -1.38 0.58 -4.18
N ARG A 186 -0.50 1.33 -3.52
CA ARG A 186 -0.84 2.59 -2.88
C ARG A 186 0.29 3.59 -2.94
N VAL A 187 -0.07 4.86 -2.97
CA VAL A 187 0.83 5.98 -2.75
C VAL A 187 0.13 7.07 -1.95
N GLY A 188 0.82 7.66 -0.98
CA GLY A 188 0.25 8.71 -0.14
C GLY A 188 -0.81 8.20 0.85
N MET A 189 -1.77 9.07 1.15
CA MET A 189 -2.78 8.85 2.19
C MET A 189 -4.03 8.15 1.66
N ILE A 190 -4.61 7.29 2.49
CA ILE A 190 -6.02 6.87 2.36
C ILE A 190 -6.95 7.86 3.06
N GLU A 191 -8.25 7.73 2.84
CA GLU A 191 -9.24 8.68 3.38
C GLU A 191 -9.22 8.75 4.93
N SER A 192 -9.06 7.62 5.62
CA SER A 192 -8.96 7.58 7.08
C SER A 192 -7.73 8.33 7.60
N GLU A 193 -6.57 8.14 6.98
CA GLU A 193 -5.35 8.88 7.34
C GLU A 193 -5.43 10.37 7.04
N ALA A 194 -6.15 10.75 5.97
CA ALA A 194 -6.41 12.15 5.68
C ALA A 194 -7.31 12.77 6.76
N ALA A 195 -8.34 12.05 7.21
CA ALA A 195 -9.21 12.47 8.31
C ALA A 195 -8.44 12.61 9.63
N ASP A 196 -7.58 11.65 9.98
CA ASP A 196 -6.71 11.70 11.16
C ASP A 196 -5.78 12.93 11.17
N GLN A 197 -5.35 13.37 9.97
CA GLN A 197 -4.52 14.56 9.78
C GLN A 197 -5.34 15.85 9.57
N GLN A 198 -6.67 15.79 9.69
CA GLN A 198 -7.59 16.92 9.46
C GLN A 198 -7.42 17.54 8.06
N ILE A 199 -7.14 16.70 7.06
CA ILE A 199 -7.04 17.07 5.66
C ILE A 199 -8.36 16.71 4.98
N GLU A 200 -9.14 17.73 4.63
CA GLU A 200 -10.36 17.51 3.83
C GLU A 200 -9.99 17.07 2.41
N VAL A 201 -10.56 15.95 1.98
CA VAL A 201 -10.36 15.37 0.65
C VAL A 201 -11.66 15.24 -0.13
N GLU A 202 -11.52 15.20 -1.45
CA GLU A 202 -12.51 14.72 -2.40
C GLU A 202 -11.97 13.40 -2.99
N THR A 203 -12.78 12.35 -2.93
CA THR A 203 -12.41 10.99 -3.36
C THR A 203 -13.08 10.67 -4.69
N PHE A 204 -12.31 10.19 -5.65
CA PHE A 204 -12.79 9.69 -6.94
C PHE A 204 -12.42 8.22 -7.05
N THR A 205 -13.38 7.39 -7.48
CA THR A 205 -13.20 5.93 -7.64
C THR A 205 -13.65 5.52 -9.04
N GLN A 206 -12.86 4.68 -9.70
CA GLN A 206 -13.13 4.12 -11.00
C GLN A 206 -12.99 2.61 -10.94
N GLU A 207 -14.11 1.91 -11.07
CA GLU A 207 -14.16 0.45 -11.10
C GLU A 207 -13.53 -0.10 -12.39
N PHE A 208 -12.82 -1.22 -12.30
CA PHE A 208 -12.21 -1.87 -13.47
C PHE A 208 -13.24 -2.56 -14.37
N ARG A 209 -14.43 -2.92 -13.86
CA ARG A 209 -15.57 -3.37 -14.68
C ARG A 209 -16.06 -2.36 -15.73
N ASP A 210 -15.73 -1.09 -15.54
CA ASP A 210 -16.05 -0.01 -16.47
C ASP A 210 -14.85 0.38 -17.35
N ILE A 211 -13.81 -0.47 -17.40
CA ILE A 211 -12.60 -0.31 -18.20
C ILE A 211 -12.52 -1.43 -19.23
N ASP A 212 -12.69 -1.08 -20.50
CA ASP A 212 -12.79 -2.04 -21.61
C ASP A 212 -11.61 -3.02 -21.64
N ARG A 213 -10.38 -2.54 -21.40
CA ARG A 213 -9.21 -3.42 -21.37
C ARG A 213 -9.26 -4.44 -20.24
N ALA A 214 -9.74 -4.06 -19.06
CA ALA A 214 -9.83 -4.94 -17.90
C ALA A 214 -10.88 -6.03 -18.15
N VAL A 215 -12.05 -5.64 -18.66
CA VAL A 215 -13.12 -6.58 -19.04
C VAL A 215 -12.65 -7.57 -20.11
N LEU A 216 -12.00 -7.08 -21.18
CA LEU A 216 -11.49 -7.94 -22.25
C LEU A 216 -10.38 -8.91 -21.79
N ALA A 217 -9.68 -8.59 -20.70
CA ALA A 217 -8.65 -9.44 -20.11
C ALA A 217 -9.20 -10.41 -19.04
N GLY A 218 -10.46 -10.25 -18.61
CA GLY A 218 -11.00 -10.96 -17.44
C GLY A 218 -10.36 -10.51 -16.12
N GLU A 219 -9.90 -9.26 -16.08
CA GLU A 219 -9.17 -8.63 -14.98
C GLU A 219 -9.94 -7.42 -14.43
N ASP A 220 -11.27 -7.52 -14.41
CA ASP A 220 -12.21 -6.44 -14.10
C ASP A 220 -12.61 -6.33 -12.63
N ASP A 221 -12.05 -7.19 -11.76
CA ASP A 221 -12.23 -7.13 -10.31
C ASP A 221 -11.32 -6.05 -9.69
N GLY A 222 -11.96 -5.12 -8.97
CA GLY A 222 -11.31 -4.04 -8.24
C GLY A 222 -11.47 -2.66 -8.87
N PHE A 223 -10.66 -1.70 -8.40
CA PHE A 223 -10.80 -0.29 -8.73
C PHE A 223 -9.47 0.48 -8.65
N ALA A 224 -9.45 1.67 -9.26
CA ALA A 224 -8.50 2.73 -8.98
C ALA A 224 -9.21 3.87 -8.23
N ARG A 225 -8.53 4.45 -7.23
CA ARG A 225 -9.02 5.53 -6.39
C ARG A 225 -7.98 6.62 -6.25
N ILE A 226 -8.38 7.88 -6.34
CA ILE A 226 -7.55 9.05 -6.09
C ILE A 226 -8.24 9.98 -5.09
N HIS A 227 -7.48 10.43 -4.10
CA HIS A 227 -7.87 11.48 -3.17
C HIS A 227 -7.19 12.79 -3.56
N VAL A 228 -7.97 13.85 -3.74
CA VAL A 228 -7.46 15.22 -3.92
C VAL A 228 -7.81 16.08 -2.72
N ARG A 229 -6.95 17.02 -2.34
CA ARG A 229 -7.29 17.99 -1.28
C ARG A 229 -8.47 18.85 -1.75
N ARG A 230 -9.50 18.94 -0.91
CA ARG A 230 -10.74 19.71 -1.20
C ARG A 230 -10.41 21.15 -1.63
N GLY A 231 -11.08 21.61 -2.69
CA GLY A 231 -10.86 22.95 -3.25
C GLY A 231 -9.56 23.10 -4.05
N SER A 232 -8.83 22.01 -4.31
CA SER A 232 -7.64 21.99 -5.16
C SER A 232 -7.64 20.77 -6.08
N ASP A 233 -6.76 20.74 -7.07
CA ASP A 233 -6.51 19.52 -7.89
C ASP A 233 -5.32 18.70 -7.38
N LYS A 234 -4.79 19.02 -6.19
CA LYS A 234 -3.60 18.37 -5.63
C LYS A 234 -3.95 16.98 -5.13
N VAL A 235 -3.36 15.96 -5.76
CA VAL A 235 -3.41 14.56 -5.31
C VAL A 235 -2.68 14.42 -3.97
N VAL A 236 -3.35 13.83 -2.98
CA VAL A 236 -2.79 13.54 -1.65
C VAL A 236 -2.59 12.06 -1.38
N GLY A 237 -3.26 11.21 -2.15
CA GLY A 237 -3.00 9.78 -2.18
C GLY A 237 -3.86 9.05 -3.21
N ALA A 238 -3.55 7.78 -3.42
CA ALA A 238 -4.25 6.91 -4.33
C ALA A 238 -4.06 5.45 -3.95
N THR A 239 -5.08 4.66 -4.26
CA THR A 239 -5.13 3.21 -4.05
C THR A 239 -5.59 2.56 -5.35
N ILE A 240 -4.91 1.51 -5.78
CA ILE A 240 -5.31 0.70 -6.94
C ILE A 240 -5.31 -0.76 -6.48
N VAL A 241 -6.44 -1.43 -6.65
CA VAL A 241 -6.57 -2.87 -6.43
C VAL A 241 -7.04 -3.51 -7.73
N GLY A 242 -6.25 -4.39 -8.30
CA GLY A 242 -6.48 -4.97 -9.63
C GLY A 242 -5.21 -5.56 -10.22
N SER A 243 -5.29 -6.12 -11.41
CA SER A 243 -4.10 -6.53 -12.16
C SER A 243 -3.22 -5.32 -12.47
N HIS A 244 -1.90 -5.49 -12.47
CA HIS A 244 -0.93 -4.44 -12.81
C HIS A 244 -1.00 -3.17 -11.93
N ALA A 245 -1.56 -3.23 -10.73
CA ALA A 245 -1.68 -2.09 -9.83
C ALA A 245 -0.31 -1.46 -9.50
N GLY A 246 0.72 -2.28 -9.29
CA GLY A 246 2.08 -1.85 -9.00
C GLY A 246 2.73 -1.08 -10.16
N GLU A 247 2.36 -1.37 -11.40
CA GLU A 247 2.81 -0.61 -12.57
C GLU A 247 2.03 0.71 -12.70
N MET A 248 0.70 0.65 -12.57
CA MET A 248 -0.17 1.83 -12.71
C MET A 248 0.09 2.90 -11.64
N ILE A 249 0.38 2.51 -10.39
CA ILE A 249 0.62 3.46 -9.28
C ILE A 249 1.82 4.38 -9.56
N SER A 250 2.75 3.96 -10.42
CA SER A 250 3.95 4.72 -10.77
C SER A 250 3.63 6.04 -11.44
N GLU A 251 2.57 6.11 -12.25
CA GLU A 251 2.12 7.37 -12.87
C GLU A 251 1.67 8.37 -11.80
N ILE A 252 0.88 7.91 -10.83
CA ILE A 252 0.38 8.75 -9.74
C ILE A 252 1.53 9.19 -8.84
N CYS A 253 2.48 8.29 -8.55
CA CYS A 253 3.70 8.61 -7.82
C CYS A 253 4.52 9.71 -8.52
N LEU A 254 4.70 9.61 -9.85
CA LEU A 254 5.38 10.63 -10.64
C LEU A 254 4.63 11.97 -10.58
N ALA A 255 3.30 11.94 -10.71
CA ALA A 255 2.46 13.12 -10.64
C ALA A 255 2.57 13.82 -9.26
N MET A 256 2.43 13.07 -8.17
CA MET A 256 2.58 13.59 -6.81
C MET A 256 3.97 14.16 -6.55
N THR A 257 5.02 13.46 -7.01
CA THR A 257 6.42 13.92 -6.86
C THR A 257 6.65 15.28 -7.53
N ASN A 258 5.99 15.53 -8.65
CA ASN A 258 6.12 16.77 -9.44
C ASN A 258 4.99 17.77 -9.19
N ASN A 259 4.12 17.55 -8.19
CA ASN A 259 2.95 18.38 -7.91
C ASN A 259 2.04 18.57 -9.15
N VAL A 260 1.91 17.54 -9.97
CA VAL A 260 0.96 17.49 -11.09
C VAL A 260 -0.42 17.18 -10.53
N GLY A 261 -1.36 18.10 -10.70
CA GLY A 261 -2.73 17.92 -10.24
C GLY A 261 -3.55 17.00 -11.15
N LEU A 262 -4.65 16.48 -10.61
CA LEU A 262 -5.53 15.51 -11.27
C LEU A 262 -6.10 16.02 -12.61
N LYS A 263 -6.32 17.33 -12.74
CA LYS A 263 -6.70 17.97 -14.00
C LYS A 263 -5.69 17.71 -15.12
N LYS A 264 -4.39 17.84 -14.81
CA LYS A 264 -3.32 17.66 -15.80
C LYS A 264 -3.15 16.19 -16.18
N ILE A 265 -3.40 15.27 -15.24
CA ILE A 265 -3.44 13.83 -15.52
C ILE A 265 -4.54 13.51 -16.55
N SER A 266 -5.77 14.02 -16.36
CA SER A 266 -6.88 13.85 -17.34
C SER A 266 -6.57 14.46 -18.71
N ALA A 267 -5.81 15.56 -18.75
CA ALA A 267 -5.43 16.20 -20.02
C ALA A 267 -4.36 15.42 -20.81
N ALA A 268 -3.67 14.45 -20.18
CA ALA A 268 -2.70 13.60 -20.87
C ALA A 268 -3.41 12.51 -21.68
N ILE A 269 -2.99 12.34 -22.94
CA ILE A 269 -3.51 11.27 -23.81
C ILE A 269 -2.97 9.94 -23.30
N HIS A 270 -3.87 9.09 -22.78
CA HIS A 270 -3.57 7.71 -22.42
C HIS A 270 -3.83 6.80 -23.63
N PRO A 271 -2.95 5.83 -23.92
CA PRO A 271 -3.21 4.83 -24.96
C PRO A 271 -4.49 4.04 -24.67
N TYR A 272 -5.25 3.72 -25.72
CA TYR A 272 -6.48 2.94 -25.65
C TYR A 272 -6.39 1.69 -26.55
N PRO A 273 -6.85 0.51 -26.08
CA PRO A 273 -7.38 0.22 -24.75
C PRO A 273 -6.26 -0.17 -23.76
N THR A 274 -6.19 0.48 -22.59
CA THR A 274 -5.28 0.12 -21.48
C THR A 274 -5.99 0.18 -20.13
N GLN A 275 -5.51 -0.56 -19.12
CA GLN A 275 -6.08 -0.47 -17.76
C GLN A 275 -5.80 0.88 -17.11
N THR A 276 -4.67 1.51 -17.45
CA THR A 276 -4.30 2.86 -17.01
C THR A 276 -5.33 3.92 -17.40
N GLU A 277 -6.23 3.64 -18.35
CA GLU A 277 -7.37 4.52 -18.63
C GLU A 277 -8.24 4.78 -17.38
N ALA A 278 -8.22 3.88 -16.38
CA ALA A 278 -8.85 4.12 -15.08
C ALA A 278 -8.37 5.44 -14.45
N ILE A 279 -7.06 5.72 -14.50
CA ILE A 279 -6.46 6.95 -13.96
C ILE A 279 -6.94 8.19 -14.73
N ARG A 280 -7.01 8.11 -16.07
CA ARG A 280 -7.57 9.18 -16.91
C ARG A 280 -9.03 9.46 -16.55
N LYS A 281 -9.86 8.41 -16.44
CA LYS A 281 -11.29 8.53 -16.11
C LYS A 281 -11.52 9.14 -14.73
N LEU A 282 -10.66 8.87 -13.75
CA LEU A 282 -10.71 9.56 -12.44
C LEU A 282 -10.55 11.07 -12.58
N GLY A 283 -9.64 11.53 -13.45
CA GLY A 283 -9.50 12.96 -13.71
C GLY A 283 -10.66 13.56 -14.53
N ASP A 284 -11.31 12.77 -15.39
CA ASP A 284 -12.56 13.18 -16.05
C ASP A 284 -13.70 13.35 -15.04
N GLN A 285 -13.81 12.45 -14.05
CA GLN A 285 -14.76 12.58 -12.95
C GLN A 285 -14.50 13.88 -12.15
N TYR A 286 -13.24 14.17 -11.82
CA TYR A 286 -12.86 15.44 -11.21
C TYR A 286 -13.23 16.66 -12.06
N ASN A 287 -13.01 16.62 -13.37
CA ASN A 287 -13.37 17.73 -14.24
C ASN A 287 -14.90 17.95 -14.32
N ARG A 288 -15.71 16.89 -14.19
CA ARG A 288 -17.19 17.00 -14.15
C ARG A 288 -17.68 17.74 -12.92
N THR A 289 -17.05 17.61 -11.75
CA THR A 289 -17.46 18.36 -10.54
C THR A 289 -17.23 19.86 -10.67
N ARG A 290 -16.36 20.28 -11.59
CA ARG A 290 -16.06 21.69 -11.88
C ARG A 290 -17.03 22.36 -12.85
N LEU A 291 -17.88 21.61 -13.54
CA LEU A 291 -18.99 22.17 -14.31
C LEU A 291 -20.06 22.63 -13.33
N THR A 292 -19.83 23.78 -12.68
CA THR A 292 -20.78 24.34 -11.73
C THR A 292 -22.11 24.66 -12.45
N PRO A 293 -23.25 24.68 -11.75
CA PRO A 293 -24.54 25.02 -12.35
C PRO A 293 -24.53 26.34 -13.13
N THR A 294 -23.75 27.33 -12.65
CA THR A 294 -23.55 28.61 -13.34
C THR A 294 -22.76 28.46 -14.64
N VAL A 295 -21.68 27.68 -14.64
CA VAL A 295 -20.89 27.40 -15.85
C VAL A 295 -21.71 26.59 -16.84
N GLN A 296 -22.42 25.57 -16.38
CA GLN A 296 -23.32 24.78 -17.21
C GLN A 296 -24.42 25.66 -17.83
N TRP A 297 -25.07 26.52 -17.04
CA TRP A 297 -26.07 27.46 -17.54
C TRP A 297 -25.52 28.43 -18.58
N MET A 298 -24.31 28.98 -18.37
CA MET A 298 -23.64 29.83 -19.35
C MET A 298 -23.32 29.06 -20.65
N PHE A 299 -22.84 27.82 -20.51
CA PHE A 299 -22.52 26.95 -21.64
C PHE A 299 -23.77 26.60 -22.46
N GLU A 300 -24.88 26.27 -21.79
CA GLU A 300 -26.17 26.02 -22.42
C GLU A 300 -26.72 27.26 -23.13
N LYS A 301 -26.61 28.44 -22.52
CA LYS A 301 -26.99 29.73 -23.14
C LYS A 301 -26.17 30.01 -24.40
N TRP A 302 -24.87 29.79 -24.33
CA TRP A 302 -23.97 29.97 -25.47
C TRP A 302 -24.30 28.98 -26.60
N LEU A 303 -24.45 27.69 -26.30
CA LEU A 303 -24.83 26.67 -27.29
C LEU A 303 -26.19 26.95 -27.95
N ARG A 304 -27.16 27.49 -27.20
CA ARG A 304 -28.47 27.92 -27.74
C ARG A 304 -28.36 29.15 -28.63
N TRP A 305 -27.37 30.03 -28.42
CA TRP A 305 -27.14 31.22 -29.23
C TRP A 305 -26.35 30.91 -30.51
N THR A 306 -25.51 29.87 -30.49
CA THR A 306 -24.74 29.41 -31.65
C THR A 306 -25.46 28.39 -32.54
N ARG A 307 -26.68 27.99 -32.17
CA ARG A 307 -27.60 27.19 -32.99
C ARG A 307 -28.58 28.11 -33.69
#